data_AF-A0A6L6IJH0-F1
#
_entry.id   AF-A0A6L6IJH0-F1
#
_cell.length_a   1.000
_cell.length_b   1.000
_cell.length_c   1.000
_cell.angle_alpha   90.00
_cell.angle_beta   90.00
_cell.angle_gamma   90.00
#
_symmetry.space_group_name_H-M   'P 1'
#
loop_
_entity.id
_entity.type
_entity.pdbx_description
1 polymer ?
#
loop_
_entity_poly.entity_id
_entity_poly.type
_entity_poly.pdbx_seq_one_letter_code
_entity_poly.pdbx_strand_id
1 'polypeptide(L)'
;MKNPQLMIEKAQMLEQKGLLRRAMSVWQDIAVQTSTQEQAREVAWERLMRISAMLEHRQPLCYEEKPKRRSENLRTAESDRLQVIACLKRGMTPSQIVALVPRSISFIYSCKKYV
;
A
#
# COMPACT_ATOMS: atom_id res chain seq x y z
N MET A 1 30.40 -13.50 -0.50
CA MET A 1 29.58 -13.92 -1.66
C MET A 1 28.35 -14.64 -1.12
N LYS A 2 27.13 -14.31 -1.56
CA LYS A 2 25.91 -14.97 -1.07
C LYS A 2 25.83 -16.36 -1.72
N ASN A 3 25.69 -17.42 -0.93
CA ASN A 3 25.61 -18.79 -1.45
C ASN A 3 24.27 -18.97 -2.20
N PRO A 4 24.28 -19.34 -3.50
CA PRO A 4 23.06 -19.46 -4.31
C PRO A 4 22.06 -20.47 -3.74
N GLN A 5 22.52 -21.54 -3.09
CA GLN A 5 21.66 -22.53 -2.44
C GLN A 5 20.83 -21.93 -1.29
N LEU A 6 21.45 -21.10 -0.46
CA LEU A 6 20.74 -20.42 0.64
C LEU A 6 19.70 -19.42 0.12
N MET A 7 19.93 -18.83 -1.06
CA MET A 7 18.97 -17.92 -1.67
C MET A 7 17.76 -18.69 -2.23
N ILE A 8 18.00 -19.85 -2.84
CA ILE A 8 16.94 -20.74 -3.34
C ILE A 8 16.07 -21.24 -2.18
N GLU A 9 16.67 -21.75 -1.11
CA GLU A 9 15.93 -22.21 0.08
C GLU A 9 15.10 -21.09 0.70
N LYS A 10 15.67 -19.89 0.80
CA LYS A 10 14.95 -18.71 1.30
C LYS A 10 13.77 -18.35 0.39
N ALA A 11 13.95 -18.38 -0.92
CA ALA A 11 12.89 -18.07 -1.88
C ALA A 11 11.74 -19.09 -1.80
N GLN A 12 12.06 -20.39 -1.73
CA GLN A 12 11.08 -21.46 -1.54
C GLN A 12 10.33 -21.36 -0.21
N MET A 13 11.02 -21.04 0.88
CA MET A 13 10.39 -20.83 2.18
C MET A 13 9.41 -19.64 2.16
N LEU A 14 9.76 -18.56 1.45
CA LEU A 14 8.87 -17.41 1.25
C LEU A 14 7.65 -17.78 0.39
N GLU A 15 7.81 -18.62 -0.64
CA GLU A 15 6.69 -19.16 -1.43
C GLU A 15 5.73 -19.99 -0.55
N GLN A 16 6.26 -20.91 0.24
CA GLN A 16 5.45 -21.77 1.14
C GLN A 16 4.66 -20.95 2.17
N LYS A 17 5.23 -19.82 2.64
CA LYS A 17 4.55 -18.89 3.55
C LYS A 17 3.56 -17.95 2.86
N GLY A 18 3.38 -18.06 1.55
CA GLY A 18 2.51 -17.17 0.76
C GLY A 18 3.06 -15.74 0.61
N LEU A 19 4.32 -15.50 0.95
CA LEU A 19 4.97 -14.19 0.88
C LEU A 19 5.53 -13.92 -0.53
N LEU A 20 4.65 -14.04 -1.53
CA LEU A 20 5.00 -14.09 -2.96
C LEU A 20 5.82 -12.89 -3.45
N ARG A 21 5.49 -11.65 -3.04
CA ARG A 21 6.28 -10.45 -3.41
C ARG A 21 7.71 -10.50 -2.87
N ARG A 22 7.89 -11.03 -1.66
CA ARG A 22 9.22 -11.18 -1.05
C ARG A 22 9.98 -12.32 -1.71
N ALA A 23 9.31 -13.42 -2.05
CA ALA A 23 9.90 -14.51 -2.81
C ALA A 23 10.40 -14.04 -4.19
N MET A 24 9.60 -13.25 -4.92
CA MET A 24 10.01 -12.66 -6.21
C MET A 24 11.30 -11.85 -6.11
N SER A 25 11.44 -10.99 -5.08
CA SER A 25 12.66 -10.20 -4.91
C SER A 25 13.89 -11.08 -4.75
N VAL A 26 13.78 -12.23 -4.06
CA VAL A 26 14.89 -13.16 -3.92
C VAL A 26 15.18 -13.90 -5.23
N TRP A 27 14.15 -14.28 -5.99
CA TRP A 27 14.35 -14.89 -7.32
C TRP A 27 14.96 -13.92 -8.34
N GLN A 28 14.60 -12.63 -8.30
CA GLN A 28 15.25 -11.59 -9.12
C GLN A 28 16.73 -11.47 -8.77
N ASP A 29 17.08 -11.46 -7.48
CA ASP A 29 18.47 -11.43 -7.04
C ASP A 29 19.26 -12.63 -7.56
N ILE A 30 18.66 -13.83 -7.60
CA ILE A 30 19.28 -15.05 -8.13
C ILE A 30 19.45 -14.96 -9.66
N ALA A 31 18.44 -14.46 -10.38
CA ALA A 31 18.44 -14.38 -11.85
C ALA A 31 19.44 -13.36 -12.41
N VAL A 32 19.67 -12.26 -11.68
CA VAL A 32 20.57 -11.15 -12.07
C VAL A 32 22.02 -11.40 -11.66
N GLN A 33 22.26 -12.21 -10.63
CA GLN A 33 23.63 -12.52 -10.19
C GLN A 33 24.38 -13.36 -11.23
N THR A 34 25.44 -12.77 -11.80
CA THR A 34 26.33 -13.40 -12.80
C THR A 34 27.21 -14.51 -12.25
N SER A 35 27.39 -14.58 -10.93
CA SER A 35 28.13 -15.64 -10.24
C SER A 35 27.31 -16.91 -10.00
N THR A 36 26.01 -16.89 -10.32
CA THR A 36 25.10 -17.99 -10.10
C THR A 36 25.18 -18.98 -11.26
N GLN A 37 25.18 -20.28 -10.97
CA GLN A 37 25.12 -21.33 -11.99
C GLN A 37 23.92 -21.11 -12.92
N GLU A 38 24.13 -21.33 -14.21
CA GLU A 38 23.13 -21.09 -15.27
C GLU A 38 21.80 -21.80 -14.98
N GLN A 39 21.85 -23.04 -14.49
CA GLN A 39 20.68 -23.81 -14.04
C GLN A 39 19.87 -23.11 -12.96
N ALA A 40 20.53 -22.49 -11.97
CA ALA A 40 19.83 -21.77 -10.91
C ALA A 40 19.20 -20.46 -11.41
N ARG A 41 19.76 -19.86 -12.47
CA ARG A 41 19.16 -18.69 -13.14
C ARG A 41 17.91 -19.09 -13.93
N GLU A 42 17.95 -20.21 -14.64
CA GLU A 42 16.78 -20.74 -15.36
C GLU A 42 15.61 -21.03 -14.40
N VAL A 43 15.89 -21.73 -13.30
CA VAL A 43 14.88 -22.01 -12.25
C VAL A 43 14.32 -20.70 -11.66
N ALA A 44 15.17 -19.69 -11.45
CA ALA A 44 14.71 -18.40 -10.95
C ALA A 44 13.76 -17.69 -11.92
N TRP A 45 14.04 -17.74 -13.22
CA TRP A 45 13.15 -17.19 -14.24
C TRP A 45 11.81 -17.91 -14.31
N GLU A 46 11.80 -19.24 -14.28
CA GLU A 46 10.57 -20.03 -14.25
C GLU A 46 9.71 -19.68 -13.03
N ARG A 47 10.34 -19.57 -11.85
CA ARG A 47 9.67 -19.21 -10.60
C ARG A 47 9.13 -17.79 -10.63
N LEU A 48 9.86 -16.84 -11.22
CA LEU A 48 9.38 -15.46 -11.39
C LEU A 48 8.12 -15.41 -12.23
N MET A 49 8.09 -16.11 -13.37
CA MET A 49 6.92 -16.17 -14.25
C MET A 49 5.72 -16.82 -13.56
N ARG A 50 5.96 -17.88 -12.77
CA ARG A 50 4.90 -18.53 -12.00
C ARG A 50 4.31 -17.61 -10.94
N ILE A 51 5.17 -16.92 -10.18
CA ILE A 51 4.70 -16.02 -9.12
C ILE A 51 4.03 -14.78 -9.73
N SER A 52 4.53 -14.23 -10.84
CA SER A 52 3.89 -13.11 -11.52
C SER A 52 2.49 -13.50 -12.01
N ALA A 53 2.33 -14.66 -12.65
CA ALA A 53 1.02 -15.17 -13.05
C ALA A 53 0.08 -15.36 -11.84
N MET A 54 0.58 -15.91 -10.73
CA MET A 54 -0.21 -16.05 -9.50
C MET A 54 -0.64 -14.71 -8.91
N LEU A 55 0.20 -13.66 -9.03
CA LEU A 55 -0.12 -12.32 -8.56
C LEU A 55 -1.09 -11.60 -9.50
N GLU A 56 -0.97 -11.80 -10.82
CA GLU A 56 -1.90 -11.28 -11.82
C GLU A 56 -3.30 -11.90 -11.65
N HIS A 57 -3.39 -13.22 -11.48
CA HIS A 57 -4.67 -13.88 -11.17
C HIS A 57 -5.23 -13.55 -9.78
N ARG A 58 -4.37 -13.09 -8.85
CA ARG A 58 -4.77 -12.58 -7.53
C ARG A 58 -4.94 -11.06 -7.49
N GLN A 59 -4.93 -10.35 -8.62
CA GLN A 59 -5.38 -8.97 -8.65
C GLN A 59 -6.91 -8.93 -8.71
N PRO A 60 -7.63 -8.58 -7.63
CA PRO A 60 -8.85 -7.83 -7.81
C PRO A 60 -8.40 -6.42 -8.22
N LEU A 61 -8.64 -6.00 -9.47
CA LEU A 61 -8.89 -4.60 -9.85
C LEU A 61 -8.07 -3.51 -9.11
N CYS A 62 -6.79 -3.75 -8.79
CA CYS A 62 -6.00 -2.84 -7.94
C CYS A 62 -5.21 -1.82 -8.77
N TYR A 63 -5.38 -1.90 -10.10
CA TYR A 63 -4.95 -0.91 -11.08
C TYR A 63 -6.10 -0.05 -11.60
N GLU A 64 -7.34 -0.25 -11.13
CA GLU A 64 -8.34 0.79 -11.27
C GLU A 64 -8.15 1.80 -10.14
N GLU A 65 -7.54 2.92 -10.53
CA GLU A 65 -7.63 4.19 -9.84
C GLU A 65 -7.20 4.15 -8.37
N LYS A 66 -5.95 4.53 -8.09
CA LYS A 66 -5.78 5.48 -6.99
C LYS A 66 -6.71 6.64 -7.34
N PRO A 67 -7.85 6.83 -6.65
CA PRO A 67 -8.73 7.89 -7.06
C PRO A 67 -7.91 9.17 -6.93
N LYS A 68 -8.08 10.06 -7.90
CA LYS A 68 -7.59 11.45 -7.89
C LYS A 68 -8.21 12.25 -6.72
N ARG A 69 -8.30 11.68 -5.51
CA ARG A 69 -8.83 12.28 -4.28
C ARG A 69 -7.99 13.44 -3.76
N ARG A 70 -6.90 13.84 -4.41
CA ARG A 70 -6.12 15.00 -3.94
C ARG A 70 -6.60 16.34 -4.50
N SER A 71 -7.30 16.39 -5.64
CA SER A 71 -7.72 17.67 -6.24
C SER A 71 -9.14 18.12 -5.86
N GLU A 72 -10.10 17.21 -5.66
CA GLU A 72 -11.46 17.57 -5.20
C GLU A 72 -11.54 17.90 -3.71
N ASN A 73 -10.59 17.43 -2.91
CA ASN A 73 -10.59 17.61 -1.46
C ASN A 73 -10.25 19.04 -1.00
N LEU A 74 -9.61 19.87 -1.84
CA LEU A 74 -9.17 21.20 -1.42
C LEU A 74 -10.30 22.24 -1.47
N ARG A 75 -11.16 22.18 -2.50
CA ARG A 75 -12.34 23.07 -2.59
C ARG A 75 -13.40 22.75 -1.54
N THR A 76 -13.47 21.50 -1.08
CA THR A 76 -14.37 21.07 0.01
C THR A 76 -13.80 21.35 1.39
N ALA A 77 -12.48 21.29 1.59
CA ALA A 77 -11.86 21.47 2.91
C ALA A 77 -12.11 22.85 3.54
N GLU A 78 -12.14 23.93 2.75
CA GLU A 78 -12.41 25.28 3.28
C GLU A 78 -13.88 25.43 3.70
N SER A 79 -14.81 24.94 2.87
CA SER A 79 -16.24 24.87 3.20
C SER A 79 -16.49 24.02 4.45
N ASP A 80 -15.87 22.84 4.52
CA ASP A 80 -15.98 21.94 5.67
C ASP A 80 -15.39 22.57 6.93
N ARG A 81 -14.28 23.32 6.81
CA ARG A 81 -13.70 24.07 7.92
C ARG A 81 -14.69 25.12 8.44
N LEU A 82 -15.30 25.91 7.56
CA LEU A 82 -16.30 26.92 7.96
C LEU A 82 -17.49 26.28 8.67
N GLN A 83 -17.98 25.15 8.15
CA GLN A 83 -19.08 24.41 8.76
C GLN A 83 -18.70 23.85 10.14
N VAL A 84 -17.49 23.27 10.28
CA VAL A 84 -16.97 22.78 11.56
C VAL A 84 -16.82 23.92 12.57
N ILE A 85 -16.28 25.08 12.17
CA ILE A 85 -16.15 26.26 13.04
C ILE A 85 -17.53 26.74 13.50
N ALA A 86 -18.53 26.78 12.61
CA ALA A 86 -19.89 27.15 12.97
C ALA A 86 -20.52 26.17 13.97
N CYS A 87 -20.32 24.86 13.80
CA CYS A 87 -20.77 23.85 14.75
C CYS A 87 -20.09 23.99 16.12
N LEU A 88 -18.77 24.24 16.14
CA LEU A 88 -18.01 24.46 17.38
C LEU A 88 -18.47 25.74 18.10
N LYS A 89 -18.73 26.84 17.38
CA LYS A 89 -19.31 28.08 17.95
C LYS A 89 -20.70 27.88 18.56
N ARG A 90 -21.46 26.90 18.05
CA ARG A 90 -22.76 26.49 18.60
C ARG A 90 -22.64 25.54 19.80
N GLY A 91 -21.43 25.26 20.29
CA GLY A 91 -21.18 24.40 21.44
C GLY A 91 -21.23 22.90 21.15
N MET A 92 -21.24 22.48 19.87
CA MET A 92 -21.25 21.05 19.53
C MET A 92 -19.92 20.37 19.88
N THR A 93 -20.02 19.13 20.36
CA THR A 93 -18.84 18.32 20.67
C THR A 93 -18.22 17.75 19.38
N PRO A 94 -16.89 17.49 19.35
CA PRO A 94 -16.25 16.90 18.17
C PRO A 94 -16.92 15.62 17.68
N SER A 95 -17.40 14.76 18.58
CA SER A 95 -18.12 13.52 18.23
C SER A 95 -19.44 13.80 17.49
N GLN A 96 -20.18 14.84 17.88
CA GLN A 96 -21.40 15.26 17.18
C GLN A 96 -21.09 15.84 15.79
N ILE A 97 -19.97 16.55 15.67
CA ILE A 97 -19.56 17.18 14.41
C ILE A 97 -19.13 16.12 13.38
N VAL A 98 -18.47 15.04 13.81
CA VAL A 98 -18.09 13.91 12.92
C VAL A 98 -19.32 13.28 12.26
N ALA A 99 -20.46 13.24 12.95
CA ALA A 99 -21.70 12.69 12.40
C ALA A 99 -22.34 13.61 11.34
N LEU A 100 -22.04 14.92 11.38
CA LEU A 100 -22.63 15.94 10.50
C LEU A 100 -21.72 16.30 9.33
N VAL A 101 -20.41 16.29 9.56
CA VAL A 101 -19.38 16.64 8.58
C VAL A 101 -18.50 15.41 8.40
N PRO A 102 -18.39 14.83 7.19
CA PRO A 102 -17.63 13.61 6.92
C PRO A 102 -16.11 13.86 6.94
N ARG A 103 -15.60 14.38 8.05
CA ARG A 103 -14.20 14.72 8.28
C ARG A 103 -13.70 14.10 9.57
N SER A 104 -12.39 13.86 9.62
CA SER A 104 -11.76 13.21 10.75
C SER A 104 -11.83 14.08 12.01
N ILE A 105 -11.81 13.42 13.17
CA ILE A 105 -11.69 14.07 14.48
C ILE A 105 -10.46 14.99 14.52
N SER A 106 -9.33 14.57 13.93
CA SER A 106 -8.11 15.38 13.85
C SER A 106 -8.31 16.69 13.07
N PHE A 107 -9.10 16.67 11.98
CA PHE A 107 -9.45 17.86 11.23
C PHE A 107 -10.30 18.82 12.08
N ILE A 108 -11.27 18.29 12.83
CA ILE A 108 -12.13 19.08 13.72
C ILE A 108 -11.32 19.75 14.83
N TYR A 109 -10.40 19.01 15.47
CA TYR A 109 -9.49 19.60 16.46
C TYR A 109 -8.60 20.69 15.87
N SER A 110 -8.14 20.52 14.63
CA SER A 110 -7.36 21.56 13.94
C SER A 110 -8.14 22.85 13.69
N CYS A 111 -9.48 22.78 13.69
CA CYS A 111 -10.37 23.92 13.51
C CYS A 111 -10.72 24.66 14.82
N LYS A 112 -10.52 24.03 15.98
CA LYS A 112 -10.75 24.69 17.29
C LYS A 112 -9.92 25.95 17.49
N LYS A 113 -8.76 26.07 16.83
CA LYS A 113 -7.91 27.26 16.90
C LYS A 113 -8.49 28.52 16.24
N TYR A 114 -9.64 28.40 15.56
CA TYR A 114 -10.33 29.49 14.87
C TYR A 114 -11.74 29.78 15.43
N VAL A 115 -12.07 29.15 16.56
CA VAL A 115 -13.32 29.34 17.32
C VAL A 115 -13.00 30.22 18.51
#